data_AF-A0A240U4R5-F1
#
_entry.id   AF-A0A240U4R5-F1
#
_cell.length_a   1.000
_cell.length_b   1.000
_cell.length_c   1.000
_cell.angle_alpha   90.00
_cell.angle_beta   90.00
_cell.angle_gamma   90.00
#
_symmetry.space_group_name_H-M   'P 1'
#
loop_
_entity.id
_entity.type
_entity.pdbx_description
1 polymer ?
#
loop_
_entity_poly.entity_id
_entity_poly.type
_entity_poly.pdbx_seq_one_letter_code
_entity_poly.pdbx_strand_id
1 'polypeptide(L)'
;MFDALHFYCLQGDEWDVAIDENLRAATGTAQVIHKTPESFASLQAESPLIFDLCLDLFNRSDQFQEGDLWADKEVLGFLDTIRPLIMRASLVTISLSFDCSGTVEDTRYLASLVLPRIQAWRMAA
;
A
#
# COMPACT_ATOMS: atom_id res chain seq x y z
N MET A 1 6.82 -18.70 6.97
CA MET A 1 5.41 -18.45 6.57
C MET A 1 4.98 -17.17 7.27
N PHE A 2 4.10 -16.36 6.69
CA PHE A 2 3.56 -15.18 7.35
C PHE A 2 2.45 -15.55 8.34
N ASP A 3 2.45 -14.93 9.52
CA ASP A 3 1.42 -15.13 10.55
C ASP A 3 0.08 -14.53 10.10
N ALA A 4 0.14 -13.31 9.54
CA ALA A 4 -1.03 -12.58 9.06
C ALA A 4 -0.69 -11.67 7.87
N LEU A 5 -1.71 -11.40 7.05
CA LEU A 5 -1.69 -10.42 5.97
C LEU A 5 -2.73 -9.33 6.25
N HIS A 6 -2.32 -8.07 6.14
CA HIS A 6 -3.16 -6.92 6.43
C HIS A 6 -3.27 -6.07 5.18
N PHE A 7 -4.49 -5.91 4.67
CA PHE A 7 -4.76 -5.18 3.43
C PHE A 7 -5.47 -3.86 3.72
N TYR A 8 -5.03 -2.81 3.06
CA TYR A 8 -5.82 -1.61 2.82
C TYR A 8 -5.82 -1.40 1.30
N CYS A 9 -6.94 -1.72 0.67
CA CYS A 9 -7.12 -1.52 -0.76
C CYS A 9 -8.45 -0.81 -1.02
N LEU A 10 -8.44 0.11 -1.98
CA LEU A 10 -9.63 0.82 -2.45
C LEU A 10 -10.09 0.32 -3.83
N GLN A 11 -9.27 -0.51 -4.48
CA GLN A 11 -9.51 -1.10 -5.79
C GLN A 11 -9.81 -2.60 -5.63
N GLY A 12 -10.82 -3.09 -6.35
CA GLY A 12 -11.25 -4.49 -6.34
C GLY A 12 -12.75 -4.61 -6.57
N ASP A 13 -13.16 -5.71 -7.19
CA ASP A 13 -14.55 -6.13 -7.22
C ASP A 13 -14.85 -7.02 -6.00
N GLU A 14 -16.13 -7.31 -5.76
CA GLU A 14 -16.55 -8.13 -4.61
C GLU A 14 -16.04 -9.58 -4.66
N TRP A 15 -15.41 -10.00 -5.77
CA TRP A 15 -15.05 -11.39 -6.07
C TRP A 15 -13.56 -11.68 -5.96
N ASP A 16 -12.69 -10.66 -6.02
CA ASP A 16 -11.24 -10.81 -5.91
C ASP A 16 -10.65 -9.93 -4.79
N VAL A 17 -11.15 -10.14 -3.57
CA VAL A 17 -10.70 -9.40 -2.39
C VAL A 17 -9.58 -10.16 -1.69
N ALA A 18 -8.40 -9.53 -1.61
CA ALA A 18 -7.23 -10.02 -0.89
C ALA A 18 -6.62 -11.31 -1.49
N ILE A 19 -6.21 -12.27 -0.66
CA ILE A 19 -5.53 -13.50 -1.15
C ILE A 19 -6.56 -14.61 -1.36
N ASP A 20 -6.38 -15.39 -2.43
CA ASP A 20 -7.16 -16.59 -2.72
C ASP A 20 -7.36 -17.48 -1.47
N GLU A 21 -8.60 -17.90 -1.26
CA GLU A 21 -9.01 -18.63 -0.06
C GLU A 21 -8.34 -20.00 0.04
N ASN A 22 -8.10 -20.70 -1.07
CA ASN A 22 -7.42 -21.99 -1.05
C ASN A 22 -5.96 -21.82 -0.65
N LEU A 23 -5.28 -20.80 -1.18
CA LEU A 23 -3.91 -20.47 -0.80
C LEU A 23 -3.84 -20.09 0.69
N ARG A 24 -4.74 -19.23 1.16
CA ARG A 24 -4.81 -18.82 2.57
C ARG A 24 -5.04 -20.00 3.51
N ALA A 25 -5.97 -20.88 3.16
CA ALA A 25 -6.27 -22.09 3.93
C ALA A 25 -5.08 -23.06 3.96
N ALA A 26 -4.36 -23.20 2.84
CA ALA A 26 -3.19 -24.07 2.75
C ALA A 26 -2.00 -23.56 3.59
N THR A 27 -1.84 -22.25 3.77
CA THR A 27 -0.75 -21.68 4.57
C THR A 27 -1.10 -21.47 6.04
N GLY A 28 -2.40 -21.50 6.39
CA GLY A 28 -2.88 -21.16 7.73
C GLY A 28 -2.71 -19.68 8.10
N THR A 29 -2.49 -18.82 7.10
CA THR A 29 -2.23 -17.38 7.31
C THR A 29 -3.55 -16.64 7.58
N ALA A 30 -3.58 -15.84 8.64
CA ALA A 30 -4.72 -14.96 8.90
C ALA A 30 -4.76 -13.80 7.90
N GLN A 31 -5.94 -13.27 7.59
CA GLN A 31 -6.06 -12.04 6.81
C GLN A 31 -7.02 -11.04 7.45
N VAL A 32 -6.69 -9.76 7.33
CA VAL A 32 -7.52 -8.65 7.81
C VAL A 32 -7.61 -7.58 6.74
N ILE A 33 -8.83 -7.13 6.45
CA ILE A 33 -9.09 -6.04 5.50
C ILE A 33 -9.47 -4.80 6.29
N HIS A 34 -8.63 -3.78 6.19
CA HIS A 34 -8.83 -2.47 6.81
C HIS A 34 -9.59 -1.57 5.86
N LYS A 35 -10.70 -1.00 6.34
CA LYS A 35 -11.57 -0.13 5.52
C LYS A 35 -11.14 1.35 5.55
N THR A 36 -10.26 1.72 6.48
CA THR A 36 -9.76 3.10 6.60
C THR A 36 -8.25 3.10 6.85
N PRO A 37 -7.54 4.17 6.45
CA PRO A 37 -6.12 4.34 6.74
C PRO A 37 -5.80 4.30 8.24
N GLU A 38 -6.69 4.83 9.08
CA GLU A 38 -6.50 4.85 10.54
C GLU A 38 -6.60 3.44 11.13
N SER A 39 -7.55 2.63 10.65
CA SER A 39 -7.64 1.24 11.05
C SER A 39 -6.37 0.48 10.66
N PHE A 40 -5.87 0.71 9.45
CA PHE A 40 -4.63 0.09 8.99
C PHE A 40 -3.43 0.54 9.83
N ALA A 41 -3.25 1.85 10.02
CA ALA A 41 -2.17 2.44 10.82
C ALA A 41 -2.19 2.00 12.29
N SER A 42 -3.35 1.60 12.82
CA SER A 42 -3.48 1.12 14.19
C SER A 42 -2.92 -0.29 14.43
N LEU A 43 -2.50 -1.00 13.37
CA LEU A 43 -1.97 -2.36 13.43
C LEU A 43 -0.84 -2.48 14.48
N GLN A 44 -1.05 -3.40 15.42
CA GLN A 44 -0.02 -3.86 16.34
C GLN A 44 0.43 -5.25 15.89
N ALA A 45 1.61 -5.32 15.27
CA ALA A 45 2.27 -6.58 14.95
C ALA A 45 3.31 -6.92 16.02
N GLU A 46 3.25 -8.14 16.54
CA GLU A 46 4.27 -8.71 17.45
C GLU A 46 5.48 -9.26 16.69
N SER A 47 5.26 -9.70 15.44
CA SER A 47 6.29 -10.19 14.52
C SER A 47 6.90 -9.05 13.69
N PRO A 48 8.10 -9.24 13.12
CA PRO A 48 8.68 -8.30 12.16
C PRO A 48 7.72 -7.97 11.01
N LEU A 49 7.46 -6.68 10.81
CA LEU A 49 6.53 -6.20 9.80
C LEU A 49 7.26 -6.03 8.45
N ILE A 50 6.69 -6.58 7.38
CA ILE A 50 7.00 -6.18 6.01
C ILE A 50 5.87 -5.26 5.55
N PHE A 51 6.21 -4.09 5.04
CA PHE A 51 5.25 -3.11 4.55
C PHE A 51 5.38 -2.96 3.04
N ASP A 52 4.31 -3.24 2.31
CA ASP A 52 4.25 -3.09 0.86
C ASP A 52 3.29 -1.95 0.48
N LEU A 53 3.77 -1.02 -0.35
CA LEU A 53 2.97 0.08 -0.87
C LEU A 53 2.91 0.00 -2.39
N CYS A 54 1.70 -0.13 -2.92
CA CYS A 54 1.47 -0.03 -4.35
C CYS A 54 1.10 1.41 -4.72
N LEU A 55 1.74 2.00 -5.73
CA LEU A 55 1.43 3.37 -6.16
C LEU A 55 0.11 3.47 -6.92
N ASP A 56 -0.44 2.36 -7.41
CA ASP A 56 -1.76 2.30 -8.06
C ASP A 56 -2.90 2.73 -7.13
N LEU A 57 -2.73 2.59 -5.82
CA LEU A 57 -3.65 3.08 -4.80
C LEU A 57 -3.99 4.56 -5.00
N PHE A 58 -3.05 5.35 -5.51
CA PHE A 58 -3.20 6.78 -5.73
C PHE A 58 -3.78 7.13 -7.10
N ASN A 59 -4.20 6.13 -7.89
CA ASN A 59 -4.97 6.30 -9.10
C ASN A 59 -6.44 5.92 -8.83
N ARG A 60 -7.37 6.81 -9.11
CA ARG A 60 -8.81 6.51 -8.98
C ARG A 60 -9.34 5.71 -10.17
N SER A 61 -8.64 5.74 -11.30
CA SER A 61 -8.99 4.92 -12.45
C SER A 61 -8.67 3.44 -12.19
N ASP A 62 -9.56 2.56 -12.65
CA ASP A 62 -9.37 1.12 -12.73
C ASP A 62 -8.90 0.67 -14.14
N GLN A 63 -8.69 1.61 -15.05
CA GLN A 63 -8.26 1.35 -16.42
C GLN A 63 -6.74 1.45 -16.57
N PHE A 64 -6.18 0.55 -17.38
CA PHE A 64 -4.75 0.59 -17.70
C PHE A 64 -4.39 1.86 -18.47
N GLN A 65 -3.26 2.46 -18.11
CA GLN A 65 -2.68 3.65 -18.75
C GLN A 65 -3.53 4.93 -18.66
N GLU A 66 -4.55 4.96 -17.80
CA GLU A 66 -5.38 6.13 -17.55
C GLU A 66 -5.12 6.71 -16.15
N GLY A 67 -4.79 8.00 -16.09
CA GLY A 67 -4.51 8.69 -14.83
C GLY A 67 -5.68 9.54 -14.33
N ASP A 68 -6.21 9.19 -13.17
CA ASP A 68 -7.01 10.08 -12.30
C ASP A 68 -6.36 10.10 -10.91
N LEU A 69 -5.24 10.81 -10.80
CA LEU A 69 -4.43 10.80 -9.60
C LEU A 69 -5.11 11.49 -8.42
N TRP A 70 -4.84 10.98 -7.23
CA TRP A 70 -5.09 11.69 -5.98
C TRP A 70 -4.35 13.02 -5.99
N ALA A 71 -4.94 14.05 -5.39
CA ALA A 71 -4.23 15.29 -5.20
C ALA A 71 -3.04 15.06 -4.25
N ASP A 72 -1.93 15.78 -4.44
CA ASP A 72 -0.72 15.64 -3.62
C ASP A 72 -1.02 15.65 -2.11
N LYS A 73 -1.90 16.54 -1.65
CA LYS A 73 -2.30 16.65 -0.24
C LYS A 73 -2.96 15.37 0.28
N GLU A 74 -3.69 14.65 -0.56
CA GLU A 74 -4.36 13.40 -0.21
C GLU A 74 -3.32 12.26 -0.14
N VAL A 75 -2.43 12.19 -1.13
CA VAL A 75 -1.31 11.22 -1.13
C VAL A 75 -0.44 11.41 0.11
N LEU A 76 0.01 12.64 0.36
CA LEU A 76 0.86 12.97 1.50
C LEU A 76 0.14 12.77 2.83
N GLY A 77 -1.14 13.15 2.93
CA GLY A 77 -1.96 12.92 4.11
C GLY A 77 -2.11 11.43 4.42
N PHE A 78 -2.34 10.60 3.40
CA PHE A 78 -2.37 9.15 3.56
C PHE A 78 -1.03 8.62 4.08
N LEU A 79 0.08 8.99 3.44
CA LEU A 79 1.43 8.57 3.86
C LEU A 79 1.74 8.97 5.31
N ASP A 80 1.32 10.16 5.74
CA ASP A 80 1.49 10.62 7.11
C ASP A 80 0.69 9.77 8.11
N THR A 81 -0.54 9.37 7.76
CA THR A 81 -1.36 8.47 8.58
C THR A 81 -0.70 7.09 8.75
N ILE A 82 -0.18 6.50 7.68
CA ILE A 82 0.45 5.17 7.73
C ILE A 82 1.93 5.19 8.11
N ARG A 83 2.53 6.38 8.31
CA ARG A 83 3.94 6.56 8.68
C ARG A 83 4.40 5.64 9.83
N PRO A 84 3.63 5.43 10.91
CA PRO A 84 4.07 4.53 11.99
C PRO A 84 4.39 3.11 11.52
N LEU A 85 3.66 2.59 10.53
CA LEU A 85 3.89 1.26 9.95
C LEU A 85 5.18 1.23 9.13
N ILE A 86 5.34 2.22 8.24
CA ILE A 86 6.54 2.38 7.40
C ILE A 86 7.80 2.45 8.27
N MET A 87 7.74 3.20 9.36
CA MET A 87 8.88 3.38 10.28
C MET A 87 9.21 2.11 11.05
N ARG A 88 8.20 1.36 11.52
CA ARG A 88 8.40 0.11 12.27
C ARG A 88 8.76 -1.10 11.39
N ALA A 89 8.48 -1.04 10.10
CA ALA A 89 8.70 -2.16 9.19
C ALA A 89 10.18 -2.54 9.12
N SER A 90 10.48 -3.84 9.13
CA SER A 90 11.82 -4.36 8.88
C SER A 90 12.21 -4.22 7.40
N LEU A 91 11.21 -4.28 6.51
CA LEU A 91 11.37 -4.06 5.07
C LEU A 91 10.19 -3.22 4.56
N VAL A 92 10.49 -2.23 3.73
CA VAL A 92 9.50 -1.45 2.99
C VAL A 92 9.72 -1.73 1.50
N THR A 93 8.70 -2.24 0.84
CA THR A 93 8.65 -2.40 -0.62
C THR A 93 7.67 -1.40 -1.20
N ILE A 94 7.99 -0.89 -2.39
CA ILE A 94 7.14 0.07 -3.10
C ILE A 94 7.04 -0.41 -4.55
N SER A 95 5.85 -0.81 -4.96
CA SER A 95 5.56 -1.15 -6.36
C SER A 95 5.19 0.12 -7.11
N LEU A 96 5.92 0.41 -8.19
CA LEU A 96 5.62 1.53 -9.08
C LEU A 96 4.39 1.28 -9.95
N SER A 97 4.08 0.00 -10.22
CA SER A 97 2.91 -0.44 -10.99
C SER A 97 2.64 0.39 -12.24
N PHE A 98 3.66 0.47 -13.13
CA PHE A 98 3.48 1.07 -14.45
C PHE A 98 2.26 0.47 -15.15
N ASP A 99 1.56 1.31 -15.90
CA ASP A 99 0.26 1.03 -16.54
C ASP A 99 -0.93 0.90 -15.57
N CYS A 100 -0.75 0.68 -14.27
CA CYS A 100 -1.84 0.68 -13.28
C CYS A 100 -1.94 2.00 -12.50
N SER A 101 -0.80 2.62 -12.20
CA SER A 101 -0.73 3.91 -11.48
C SER A 101 -0.99 5.15 -12.36
N GLY A 102 -1.63 4.96 -13.50
CA GLY A 102 -1.88 5.98 -14.52
C GLY A 102 -0.98 5.83 -15.74
N THR A 103 -0.72 6.94 -16.41
CA THR A 103 0.28 7.01 -17.48
C THR A 103 1.70 6.80 -16.94
N VAL A 104 2.67 6.60 -17.84
CA VAL A 104 4.10 6.51 -17.46
C VAL A 104 4.57 7.77 -16.73
N GLU A 105 4.09 8.94 -17.16
CA GLU A 105 4.35 10.23 -16.53
C GLU A 105 3.75 10.32 -15.13
N ASP A 106 2.52 9.82 -14.95
CA ASP A 106 1.85 9.75 -13.66
C ASP A 106 2.61 8.85 -12.67
N THR A 107 3.03 7.65 -13.10
CA THR A 107 3.85 6.77 -12.26
C THR A 107 5.16 7.45 -11.83
N ARG A 108 5.85 8.13 -12.76
CA ARG A 108 7.07 8.89 -12.43
C ARG A 108 6.79 10.03 -11.46
N TYR A 109 5.67 10.71 -11.63
CA TYR A 109 5.24 11.79 -10.76
C TYR A 109 4.98 11.28 -9.34
N LEU A 110 4.16 10.24 -9.18
CA LEU A 110 3.90 9.60 -7.89
C LEU A 110 5.19 9.11 -7.23
N ALA A 111 6.09 8.48 -7.99
CA ALA A 111 7.39 8.04 -7.48
C ALA A 111 8.22 9.22 -6.95
N SER A 112 8.23 10.35 -7.66
CA SER A 112 8.95 11.57 -7.24
C SER A 112 8.37 12.20 -5.97
N LEU A 113 7.07 12.02 -5.72
CA LEU A 113 6.38 12.51 -4.53
C LEU A 113 6.57 11.59 -3.32
N VAL A 114 6.48 10.27 -3.53
CA VAL A 114 6.43 9.24 -2.48
C VAL A 114 7.82 8.80 -2.03
N LEU A 115 8.70 8.44 -2.97
CA LEU A 115 9.98 7.79 -2.64
C LEU A 115 10.90 8.68 -1.77
N PRO A 116 11.13 9.98 -2.10
CA PRO A 116 12.01 10.81 -1.29
C PRO A 116 11.49 10.99 0.14
N ARG A 117 10.17 11.04 0.32
CA ARG A 117 9.54 11.19 1.64
C ARG A 117 9.75 9.97 2.51
N ILE A 118 9.47 8.77 1.97
CA ILE A 118 9.69 7.51 2.70
C ILE A 118 11.18 7.32 3.01
N GLN A 119 12.06 7.60 2.05
CA GLN A 119 13.50 7.52 2.27
C GLN A 119 13.96 8.47 3.40
N ALA A 120 13.50 9.72 3.40
CA ALA A 120 13.86 10.69 4.44
C ALA A 120 13.41 10.23 5.83
N TRP A 121 12.22 9.63 5.95
CA TRP A 121 11.75 9.06 7.21
C TRP A 121 12.61 7.89 7.70
N ARG A 122 12.94 6.98 6.78
CA ARG A 122 13.69 5.75 7.08
C ARG A 122 15.17 6.00 7.37
N MET A 123 15.75 7.07 6.84
CA MET A 123 17.14 7.45 7.10
C MET A 123 17.32 8.24 8.40
N ALA A 124 16.25 8.81 8.95
CA ALA A 124 16.28 9.59 10.19
C ALA A 124 16.01 8.75 11.46
N ALA A 125 15.68 7.47 11.29
CA ALA A 125 15.45 6.49 12.37
C ALA A 125 16.74 5.76 12.74
#